data_AF-X6MR15-F1
#
_entry.id   AF-X6MR15-F1
#
_cell.length_a   1.000
_cell.length_b   1.000
_cell.length_c   1.000
_cell.angle_alpha   90.00
_cell.angle_beta   90.00
_cell.angle_gamma   90.00
#
_symmetry.space_group_name_H-M   'P 1'
#
loop_
_entity.id
_entity.type
_entity.pdbx_description
1 polymer ?
#
loop_
_entity_poly.entity_id
_entity_poly.type
_entity_poly.pdbx_seq_one_letter_code
_entity_poly.pdbx_strand_id
1 'polypeptide(L)'
;MGENELKTLLNDGCRIEANIEIKRVHGNIHISGHAHEDLLDVWIKYNGQIDLSHYIETWHFGNAISQEQMSIMTKVQNSLAFDPLNGFTSLTPPIYFQSDTHMSKSHPQSDDNPHDHHKIKITYEIVPTLFQDVDSEKLKSYQFTVSSNINENKYQTPIVFFRYDINPMTVEFVQKRRSLSHFAVQLSAIVGGTFVVFGLLHSILLVIDKKFFKDINKLY
;
A
#
# COMPACT_ATOMS: atom_id res chain seq x y z
N MET A 1 9.08 20.51 -3.28
CA MET A 1 8.37 21.70 -2.79
C MET A 1 8.46 21.66 -1.28
N GLY A 2 9.16 22.63 -0.68
CA GLY A 2 9.73 22.48 0.66
C GLY A 2 8.75 22.78 1.78
N GLU A 3 8.92 22.10 2.91
CA GLU A 3 8.22 22.24 4.20
C GLU A 3 8.08 23.70 4.69
N ASN A 4 8.91 24.61 4.17
CA ASN A 4 8.94 26.02 4.51
C ASN A 4 7.93 26.89 3.72
N GLU A 5 7.49 26.48 2.53
CA GLU A 5 6.47 27.25 1.77
C GLU A 5 5.05 27.02 2.32
N LEU A 6 4.78 25.84 2.90
CA LEU A 6 3.51 25.52 3.56
C LEU A 6 3.31 26.34 4.85
N LYS A 7 4.38 26.60 5.62
CA LYS A 7 4.32 27.38 6.88
C LYS A 7 3.97 28.85 6.68
N THR A 8 4.21 29.42 5.50
CA THR A 8 3.86 30.82 5.19
C THR A 8 2.43 31.01 4.67
N LEU A 9 1.73 29.94 4.27
CA LEU A 9 0.30 29.96 3.91
C LEU A 9 -0.62 29.64 5.11
N LEU A 10 -0.03 29.34 6.27
CA LEU A 10 -0.60 28.63 7.41
C LEU A 10 -1.18 29.55 8.52
N ASN A 11 -1.87 30.64 8.19
CA ASN A 11 -2.61 31.39 9.22
C ASN A 11 -4.03 30.83 9.45
N ASP A 12 -4.60 30.13 8.45
CA ASP A 12 -5.90 29.47 8.53
C ASP A 12 -5.74 27.97 8.28
N GLY A 13 -5.48 27.20 9.34
CA GLY A 13 -5.37 25.74 9.29
C GLY A 13 -5.79 25.10 10.59
N CYS A 14 -6.22 23.84 10.54
CA CYS A 14 -6.64 23.07 11.72
C CYS A 14 -5.83 21.77 11.82
N ARG A 15 -5.28 21.48 13.00
CA ARG A 15 -4.68 20.18 13.31
C ARG A 15 -5.75 19.27 13.90
N ILE A 16 -5.98 18.12 13.28
CA ILE A 16 -6.97 17.14 13.71
C ILE A 16 -6.25 15.89 14.18
N GLU A 17 -6.48 15.51 15.43
CA GLU A 17 -5.98 14.28 16.04
C GLU A 17 -7.16 13.51 16.63
N ALA A 18 -7.27 12.23 16.29
CA ALA A 18 -8.33 11.38 16.80
C ALA A 18 -7.89 9.92 16.86
N ASN A 19 -8.35 9.21 17.89
CA ASN A 19 -8.33 7.75 17.96
C ASN A 19 -9.77 7.26 18.05
N ILE A 20 -10.21 6.52 17.05
CA ILE A 20 -11.62 6.18 16.85
C ILE A 20 -11.75 4.66 16.77
N GLU A 21 -12.56 4.09 17.67
CA GLU A 21 -12.96 2.70 17.57
C GLU A 21 -14.10 2.55 16.57
N ILE A 22 -13.86 1.76 15.53
CA ILE A 22 -14.83 1.52 14.46
C ILE A 22 -15.18 0.04 14.37
N LYS A 23 -16.37 -0.25 13.85
CA LYS A 23 -16.72 -1.63 13.49
C LYS A 23 -15.85 -2.07 12.31
N ARG A 24 -15.48 -3.35 12.30
CA ARG A 24 -14.68 -3.97 11.24
C ARG A 24 -15.52 -4.30 9.99
N VAL A 25 -16.09 -3.27 9.37
CA VAL A 25 -16.92 -3.34 8.16
C VAL A 25 -16.54 -2.19 7.22
N HIS A 26 -17.09 -2.16 6.01
CA HIS A 26 -16.90 -1.02 5.10
C HIS A 26 -17.45 0.27 5.72
N GLY A 27 -16.75 1.38 5.54
CA GLY A 27 -17.20 2.66 6.07
C GLY A 27 -16.50 3.87 5.48
N ASN A 28 -16.85 5.04 6.00
CA ASN A 28 -16.22 6.29 5.62
C ASN A 28 -16.11 7.23 6.83
N ILE A 29 -15.04 8.00 6.84
CA ILE A 29 -14.85 9.17 7.68
C ILE A 29 -14.83 10.36 6.72
N HIS A 30 -15.54 11.43 7.01
CA HIS A 30 -15.51 12.62 6.18
C HIS A 30 -15.41 13.88 7.02
N ILE A 31 -14.69 14.87 6.49
CA ILE A 31 -14.46 16.17 7.13
C ILE A 31 -15.09 17.20 6.21
N SER A 32 -16.06 17.95 6.74
CA SER A 32 -16.85 18.92 5.96
C SER A 32 -17.47 19.99 6.86
N GLY A 33 -17.89 21.09 6.24
CA GLY A 33 -18.66 22.16 6.88
C GLY A 33 -20.18 21.90 6.96
N HIS A 34 -20.67 20.68 6.68
CA HIS A 34 -22.12 20.39 6.56
C HIS A 34 -22.98 20.81 7.76
N ALA A 35 -22.40 20.92 8.96
CA ALA A 35 -23.14 21.34 10.15
C ALA A 35 -23.63 22.80 10.09
N HIS A 36 -23.03 23.64 9.23
CA HIS A 36 -23.37 25.05 9.07
C HIS A 36 -23.36 25.43 7.58
N GLU A 37 -24.08 24.67 6.76
CA GLU A 37 -24.14 24.85 5.30
C GLU A 37 -24.53 26.30 4.91
N ASP A 38 -25.52 26.89 5.59
CA ASP A 38 -25.94 28.29 5.35
C ASP A 38 -24.80 29.31 5.56
N LEU A 39 -23.96 29.11 6.58
CA LEU A 39 -22.81 30.00 6.84
C LEU A 39 -21.67 29.72 5.87
N LEU A 40 -21.54 28.46 5.43
CA LEU A 40 -20.54 28.03 4.49
C LEU A 40 -20.76 28.68 3.12
N ASP A 41 -22.00 28.67 2.64
CA ASP A 41 -22.39 29.31 1.38
C ASP A 41 -22.12 30.81 1.40
N VAL A 42 -22.41 31.47 2.53
CA VAL A 42 -22.11 32.90 2.71
C VAL A 42 -20.60 33.14 2.67
N TRP A 43 -19.80 32.36 3.41
CA TRP A 43 -18.35 32.50 3.43
C TRP A 43 -17.75 32.31 2.03
N ILE A 44 -18.16 31.26 1.34
CA ILE A 44 -17.72 30.92 -0.01
C ILE A 44 -18.07 32.04 -0.99
N LYS A 45 -19.27 32.63 -0.90
CA LYS A 45 -19.67 33.75 -1.74
C LYS A 45 -18.76 34.98 -1.61
N TYR A 46 -18.20 35.23 -0.43
CA TYR A 46 -17.33 36.38 -0.17
C TYR A 46 -15.83 36.08 -0.35
N ASN A 47 -15.40 34.85 -0.06
CA ASN A 47 -14.00 34.45 0.00
C ASN A 47 -13.56 33.51 -1.13
N GLY A 48 -14.50 33.05 -1.96
CA GLY A 48 -14.24 32.11 -3.05
C GLY A 48 -14.30 30.66 -2.58
N GLN A 49 -13.24 29.89 -2.81
CA GLN A 49 -13.22 28.47 -2.47
C GLN A 49 -12.68 28.19 -1.08
N ILE A 50 -13.16 27.11 -0.47
CA ILE A 50 -12.54 26.54 0.73
C ILE A 50 -11.32 25.74 0.33
N ASP A 51 -10.19 26.01 0.98
CA ASP A 51 -9.00 25.19 0.84
C ASP A 51 -9.12 23.91 1.68
N LEU A 52 -9.22 22.78 1.02
CA LEU A 52 -9.18 21.42 1.56
C LEU A 52 -7.78 20.78 1.52
N SER A 53 -6.74 21.58 1.23
CA SER A 53 -5.35 21.11 1.19
C SER A 53 -4.98 20.56 2.56
N HIS A 54 -4.42 19.36 2.60
CA HIS A 54 -4.08 18.70 3.84
C HIS A 54 -2.81 17.85 3.72
N TYR A 55 -2.17 17.69 4.87
CA TYR A 55 -1.04 16.81 5.07
C TYR A 55 -1.41 15.79 6.14
N ILE A 56 -1.25 14.51 5.81
CA ILE A 56 -1.48 13.41 6.74
C ILE A 56 -0.16 13.07 7.40
N GLU A 57 0.00 13.48 8.64
CA GLU A 57 1.20 13.17 9.43
C GLU A 57 1.24 11.69 9.81
N THR A 58 0.16 11.22 10.45
CA THR A 58 0.03 9.82 10.88
C THR A 58 -1.36 9.27 10.59
N TRP A 59 -1.40 8.06 10.05
CA TRP A 59 -2.60 7.31 9.76
C TRP A 59 -2.31 5.81 9.80
N HIS A 60 -2.80 5.12 10.82
CA HIS A 60 -2.60 3.68 10.99
C HIS A 60 -3.88 3.01 11.51
N PHE A 61 -3.99 1.69 11.27
CA PHE A 61 -5.05 0.87 11.85
C PHE A 61 -4.47 -0.09 12.89
N GLY A 62 -5.18 -0.20 14.01
CA GLY A 62 -4.73 -1.03 15.12
C GLY A 62 -3.54 -0.41 15.87
N ASN A 63 -2.83 -1.26 16.61
CA ASN A 63 -1.73 -0.82 17.45
C ASN A 63 -0.49 -0.50 16.61
N ALA A 64 0.25 0.52 17.04
CA ALA A 64 1.56 0.81 16.48
C ALA A 64 2.49 -0.41 16.61
N ILE A 65 3.22 -0.70 15.55
CA ILE A 65 4.16 -1.81 15.49
C ILE A 65 5.48 -1.36 16.12
N SER A 66 5.92 -2.02 17.18
CA SER A 66 7.21 -1.73 17.83
C SER A 66 8.40 -2.08 16.94
N GLN A 67 9.58 -1.51 17.23
CA GLN A 67 10.80 -1.82 16.47
C GLN A 67 11.18 -3.31 16.50
N GLU A 68 10.92 -3.99 17.62
CA GLU A 68 11.15 -5.43 17.76
C GLU A 68 10.23 -6.24 16.84
N GLN A 69 8.94 -5.91 16.81
CA GLN A 69 7.96 -6.52 15.91
C GLN A 69 8.26 -6.22 14.44
N MET A 70 8.78 -5.02 14.15
CA MET A 70 9.19 -4.64 12.81
C MET A 70 10.32 -5.52 12.29
N SER A 71 11.27 -5.93 13.15
CA SER A 71 12.38 -6.83 12.78
C SER A 71 11.90 -8.23 12.34
N ILE A 72 10.80 -8.71 12.92
CA ILE A 72 10.14 -9.98 12.52
C ILE A 72 9.49 -9.81 11.15
N MET A 73 8.90 -8.64 10.90
CA MET A 73 8.24 -8.30 9.64
C MET A 73 9.21 -7.97 8.50
N THR A 74 10.45 -7.55 8.77
CA THR A 74 11.44 -7.08 7.76
C THR A 74 11.69 -8.08 6.63
N LYS A 75 11.58 -9.39 6.90
CA LYS A 75 11.69 -10.43 5.86
C LYS A 75 10.54 -10.42 4.85
N VAL A 76 9.40 -9.86 5.22
CA VAL A 76 8.17 -9.75 4.40
C VAL A 76 7.92 -8.31 3.94
N GLN A 77 8.52 -7.33 4.63
CA GLN A 77 8.30 -5.89 4.49
C GLN A 77 8.63 -5.33 3.10
N ASN A 78 9.55 -5.95 2.36
CA ASN A 78 9.93 -5.49 1.01
C ASN A 78 8.83 -5.62 -0.05
N SER A 79 7.67 -6.21 0.28
CA SER A 79 6.54 -6.39 -0.63
C SER A 79 5.22 -5.78 -0.11
N LEU A 80 5.20 -5.16 1.07
CA LEU A 80 3.96 -4.75 1.75
C LEU A 80 3.98 -3.28 2.15
N ALA A 81 2.92 -2.56 1.80
CA ALA A 81 2.71 -1.17 2.23
C ALA A 81 2.06 -1.14 3.61
N PHE A 82 2.83 -0.71 4.61
CA PHE A 82 2.36 -0.40 5.95
C PHE A 82 2.20 1.11 6.06
N ASP A 83 1.05 1.57 6.55
CA ASP A 83 0.69 2.98 6.74
C ASP A 83 1.01 3.91 5.54
N PRO A 84 0.52 3.59 4.32
CA PRO A 84 0.85 4.32 3.08
C PRO A 84 0.36 5.77 3.04
N LEU A 85 -0.45 6.20 4.01
CA LEU A 85 -0.93 7.58 4.12
C LEU A 85 -0.03 8.45 4.99
N ASN A 86 0.95 7.89 5.71
CA ASN A 86 1.91 8.69 6.47
C ASN A 86 2.75 9.54 5.51
N GLY A 87 2.72 10.86 5.70
CA GLY A 87 3.38 11.83 4.84
C GLY A 87 2.64 12.16 3.55
N PHE A 88 1.39 11.70 3.38
CA PHE A 88 0.59 12.00 2.19
C PHE A 88 0.11 13.46 2.19
N THR A 89 0.35 14.16 1.09
CA THR A 89 -0.13 15.53 0.87
C THR A 89 -1.14 15.56 -0.27
N SER A 90 -2.28 16.20 -0.03
CA SER A 90 -3.26 16.51 -1.07
C SER A 90 -3.51 18.01 -1.11
N LEU A 91 -3.55 18.58 -2.31
CA LEU A 91 -3.78 20.00 -2.51
C LEU A 91 -5.14 20.20 -3.19
N THR A 92 -5.85 21.23 -2.78
CA THR A 92 -7.07 21.68 -3.47
C THR A 92 -6.67 22.26 -4.83
N PRO A 93 -7.25 21.80 -5.94
CA PRO A 93 -7.01 22.43 -7.23
C PRO A 93 -7.44 23.91 -7.21
N PRO A 94 -6.74 24.79 -7.92
CA PRO A 94 -7.22 26.16 -8.14
C PRO A 94 -8.48 26.13 -9.02
N ILE A 95 -9.47 26.97 -8.71
CA ILE A 95 -10.60 27.21 -9.62
C ILE A 95 -10.07 27.93 -10.86
N TYR A 96 -10.14 27.27 -12.02
CA TYR A 96 -9.97 27.95 -13.31
C TYR A 96 -11.26 28.68 -13.65
N PHE A 97 -11.27 30.01 -13.48
CA PHE A 97 -12.32 30.84 -14.05
C PHE A 97 -12.18 30.84 -15.57
N GLN A 98 -13.11 30.19 -16.27
CA GLN A 98 -13.19 30.23 -17.72
C GLN A 98 -13.64 31.64 -18.12
N SER A 99 -12.69 32.48 -18.54
CA SER A 99 -13.03 33.79 -19.13
C SER A 99 -13.64 33.54 -20.50
N ASP A 100 -14.97 33.53 -20.58
CA ASP A 100 -15.69 33.37 -21.84
C ASP A 100 -15.44 34.57 -22.76
N THR A 101 -14.36 34.52 -23.55
CA THR A 101 -14.14 35.41 -24.68
C THR A 101 -14.76 34.82 -25.94
N HIS A 102 -16.09 34.64 -26.00
CA HIS A 102 -16.82 34.59 -27.28
C HIS A 102 -18.30 34.93 -27.10
N MET A 103 -18.69 36.14 -27.50
CA MET A 103 -20.09 36.56 -27.67
C MET A 103 -20.84 35.64 -28.66
N SER A 104 -21.88 34.93 -28.20
CA SER A 104 -23.08 34.65 -29.03
C SER A 104 -24.30 34.15 -28.24
N LYS A 105 -25.27 35.08 -28.13
CA LYS A 105 -26.74 34.96 -28.27
C LYS A 105 -27.52 33.78 -27.63
N SER A 106 -28.42 34.22 -26.74
CA SER A 106 -29.86 33.88 -26.61
C SER A 106 -30.28 32.50 -26.07
N HIS A 107 -30.35 32.39 -24.74
CA HIS A 107 -31.48 31.86 -23.96
C HIS A 107 -31.25 32.21 -22.46
N PRO A 108 -32.17 32.84 -21.72
CA PRO A 108 -31.98 33.05 -20.29
C PRO A 108 -32.45 31.80 -19.53
N GLN A 109 -31.61 30.77 -19.51
CA GLN A 109 -31.62 29.79 -18.43
C GLN A 109 -30.37 30.05 -17.60
N SER A 110 -30.51 30.98 -16.65
CA SER A 110 -29.60 31.14 -15.55
C SER A 110 -29.74 29.92 -14.62
N ASP A 111 -29.05 28.83 -14.97
CA ASP A 111 -28.79 27.69 -14.09
C ASP A 111 -27.28 27.57 -13.80
N ASP A 112 -26.56 28.70 -13.91
CA ASP A 112 -25.24 28.87 -13.30
C ASP A 112 -25.41 29.07 -11.80
N ASN A 113 -25.56 27.96 -11.08
CA ASN A 113 -25.38 27.95 -9.63
C ASN A 113 -23.88 28.07 -9.35
N PRO A 114 -23.40 29.13 -8.67
CA PRO A 114 -21.99 29.42 -8.46
C PRO A 114 -21.33 28.55 -7.36
N HIS A 115 -21.84 27.35 -7.12
CA HIS A 115 -21.47 26.47 -5.99
C HIS A 115 -20.65 25.25 -6.42
N ASP A 116 -19.71 25.44 -7.35
CA ASP A 116 -18.83 24.37 -7.81
C ASP A 116 -17.72 24.14 -6.77
N HIS A 117 -17.91 23.15 -5.88
CA HIS A 117 -16.94 22.80 -4.84
C HIS A 117 -16.23 21.48 -5.11
N HIS A 118 -14.91 21.49 -4.91
CA HIS A 118 -14.07 20.31 -5.05
C HIS A 118 -14.36 19.28 -3.96
N LYS A 119 -14.35 18.00 -4.37
CA LYS A 119 -14.43 16.86 -3.46
C LYS A 119 -13.14 16.04 -3.55
N ILE A 120 -12.40 15.98 -2.46
CA ILE A 120 -11.22 15.13 -2.34
C ILE A 120 -11.64 13.79 -1.74
N LYS A 121 -11.40 12.70 -2.47
CA LYS A 121 -11.74 11.35 -2.04
C LYS A 121 -10.49 10.49 -1.97
N ILE A 122 -10.16 10.07 -0.76
CA ILE A 122 -9.12 9.10 -0.47
C ILE A 122 -9.82 7.78 -0.15
N THR A 123 -9.53 6.76 -0.95
CA THR A 123 -10.03 5.41 -0.73
C THR A 123 -8.86 4.53 -0.38
N TYR A 124 -8.99 3.75 0.69
CA TYR A 124 -8.00 2.76 1.06
C TYR A 124 -8.66 1.42 1.36
N GLU A 125 -8.05 0.37 0.83
CA GLU A 125 -8.41 -1.00 1.11
C GLU A 125 -7.46 -1.54 2.17
N ILE A 126 -8.03 -2.17 3.19
CA ILE A 126 -7.34 -2.68 4.37
C ILE A 126 -7.39 -4.20 4.31
N VAL A 127 -6.21 -4.83 4.29
CA VAL A 127 -6.06 -6.28 4.36
C VAL A 127 -5.50 -6.68 5.74
N PRO A 128 -6.34 -7.29 6.60
CA PRO A 128 -5.91 -7.82 7.88
C PRO A 128 -4.80 -8.87 7.69
N THR A 129 -3.72 -8.73 8.45
CA THR A 129 -2.54 -9.58 8.33
C THR A 129 -2.12 -10.10 9.69
N LEU A 130 -1.75 -11.38 9.72
CA LEU A 130 -1.23 -12.06 10.90
C LEU A 130 0.18 -12.54 10.61
N PHE A 131 1.10 -12.19 11.49
CA PHE A 131 2.48 -12.67 11.46
C PHE A 131 2.69 -13.63 12.63
N GLN A 132 3.10 -14.86 12.31
CA GLN A 132 3.44 -15.88 13.29
C GLN A 132 4.89 -16.32 13.08
N ASP A 133 5.75 -15.94 14.03
CA ASP A 133 7.09 -16.53 14.13
C ASP A 133 7.00 -17.88 14.87
N VAL A 134 8.08 -18.66 14.78
CA VAL A 134 8.15 -20.06 15.24
C VAL A 134 7.84 -20.20 16.74
N ASP A 135 8.23 -19.21 17.55
CA ASP A 135 8.15 -19.25 19.01
C ASP A 135 7.41 -18.02 19.61
N SER A 136 6.81 -17.16 18.77
CA SER A 136 6.21 -15.88 19.19
C SER A 136 4.69 -15.86 19.07
N GLU A 137 4.05 -14.94 19.80
CA GLU A 137 2.62 -14.68 19.64
C GLU A 137 2.28 -14.15 18.24
N LYS A 138 1.03 -14.37 17.82
CA LYS A 138 0.53 -13.87 16.54
C LYS A 138 0.45 -12.35 16.58
N LEU A 139 1.32 -11.70 15.82
CA LEU A 139 1.30 -10.26 15.62
C LEU A 139 0.21 -9.89 14.61
N LYS A 140 -0.72 -9.03 15.02
CA LYS A 140 -1.76 -8.47 14.15
C LYS A 140 -1.24 -7.19 13.51
N SER A 141 -1.35 -7.09 12.20
CA SER A 141 -1.04 -5.89 11.44
C SER A 141 -2.04 -5.71 10.30
N TYR A 142 -1.91 -4.61 9.57
CA TYR A 142 -2.77 -4.28 8.45
C TYR A 142 -1.91 -3.86 7.28
N GLN A 143 -2.21 -4.41 6.11
CA GLN A 143 -1.66 -3.96 4.84
C GLN A 143 -2.69 -3.07 4.17
N PHE A 144 -2.20 -2.13 3.35
CA PHE A 144 -3.04 -1.11 2.77
C PHE A 144 -2.74 -0.89 1.29
N THR A 145 -3.80 -0.64 0.54
CA THR A 145 -3.70 -0.07 -0.81
C THR A 145 -4.43 1.27 -0.79
N VAL A 146 -3.79 2.33 -1.27
CA VAL A 146 -4.36 3.69 -1.29
C VAL A 146 -4.60 4.15 -2.73
N SER A 147 -5.74 4.77 -2.95
CA SER A 147 -6.06 5.51 -4.17
C SER A 147 -6.69 6.86 -3.81
N SER A 148 -6.11 7.94 -4.31
CA SER A 148 -6.65 9.29 -4.19
C SER A 148 -7.27 9.73 -5.50
N ASN A 149 -8.48 10.27 -5.43
CA ASN A 149 -9.16 10.88 -6.57
C ASN A 149 -9.71 12.24 -6.13
N ILE A 150 -9.50 13.26 -6.95
CA ILE A 150 -10.11 14.57 -6.78
C ILE A 150 -11.20 14.65 -7.84
N ASN A 151 -12.45 14.77 -7.40
CA ASN A 151 -13.57 14.95 -8.32
C ASN A 151 -13.87 16.43 -8.45
N GLU A 152 -13.87 16.93 -9.69
CA GLU A 152 -14.24 18.30 -10.07
C GLU A 152 -15.76 18.47 -10.27
N ASN A 153 -16.54 17.42 -10.04
CA ASN A 153 -18.00 17.50 -10.19
C ASN A 153 -18.61 18.44 -9.14
N LYS A 154 -19.69 19.12 -9.54
CA LYS A 154 -20.44 20.08 -8.72
C LYS A 154 -20.98 19.43 -7.44
N TYR A 155 -20.45 19.81 -6.27
CA TYR A 155 -21.00 19.42 -4.96
C TYR A 155 -21.40 20.66 -4.16
N GLN A 156 -22.50 20.57 -3.41
CA GLN A 156 -23.02 21.64 -2.55
C GLN A 156 -22.11 21.96 -1.36
N THR A 157 -21.16 21.07 -1.00
CA THR A 157 -20.29 21.29 0.16
C THR A 157 -18.89 20.74 -0.09
N PRO A 158 -17.83 21.55 0.14
CA PRO A 158 -16.45 21.08 0.10
C PRO A 158 -16.21 20.05 1.21
N ILE A 159 -15.63 18.91 0.83
CA ILE A 159 -15.55 17.74 1.70
C ILE A 159 -14.34 16.86 1.36
N VAL A 160 -13.66 16.40 2.41
CA VAL A 160 -12.63 15.36 2.31
C VAL A 160 -13.21 14.04 2.79
N PHE A 161 -13.20 13.03 1.92
CA PHE A 161 -13.71 11.69 2.23
C PHE A 161 -12.57 10.68 2.37
N PHE A 162 -12.54 9.98 3.49
CA PHE A 162 -11.69 8.83 3.78
C PHE A 162 -12.56 7.57 3.78
N ARG A 163 -12.61 6.87 2.65
CA ARG A 163 -13.33 5.60 2.53
C ARG A 163 -12.41 4.44 2.88
N TYR A 164 -12.84 3.61 3.82
CA TYR A 164 -12.17 2.36 4.17
C TYR A 164 -12.98 1.15 3.77
N ASP A 165 -12.30 0.17 3.19
CA ASP A 165 -12.86 -1.16 2.96
C ASP A 165 -11.98 -2.20 3.65
N ILE A 166 -12.57 -3.07 4.47
CA ILE A 166 -11.82 -4.09 5.19
C ILE A 166 -12.07 -5.42 4.50
N ASN A 167 -11.00 -5.98 3.95
CA ASN A 167 -11.07 -7.26 3.27
C ASN A 167 -11.49 -8.36 4.28
N PRO A 168 -12.50 -9.19 3.95
CA PRO A 168 -12.91 -10.30 4.80
C PRO A 168 -11.84 -11.39 4.89
N MET A 169 -10.89 -11.44 3.95
CA MET A 169 -9.77 -12.37 3.99
C MET A 169 -8.67 -11.85 4.90
N THR A 170 -8.05 -12.77 5.66
CA THR A 170 -6.88 -12.47 6.49
C THR A 170 -5.68 -13.20 5.93
N VAL A 171 -4.59 -12.48 5.69
CA VAL A 171 -3.33 -13.06 5.22
C VAL A 171 -2.52 -13.51 6.44
N GLU A 172 -2.16 -14.78 6.51
CA GLU A 172 -1.36 -15.33 7.61
C GLU A 172 0.03 -15.75 7.11
N PHE A 173 1.06 -15.09 7.61
CA PHE A 173 2.46 -15.45 7.37
C PHE A 173 2.95 -16.33 8.51
N VAL A 174 3.14 -17.62 8.21
CA VAL A 174 3.67 -18.60 9.17
C VAL A 174 5.11 -18.94 8.82
N GLN A 175 6.03 -18.60 9.72
CA GLN A 175 7.42 -19.02 9.58
C GLN A 175 7.56 -20.47 10.07
N LYS A 176 7.92 -21.39 9.16
CA LYS A 176 8.20 -22.79 9.49
C LYS A 176 9.71 -23.05 9.52
N ARG A 177 10.21 -23.71 10.56
CA ARG A 177 11.57 -24.28 10.54
C ARG A 177 11.61 -25.48 9.61
N ARG A 178 12.68 -25.62 8.82
CA ARG A 178 12.92 -26.84 8.04
C ARG A 178 13.18 -28.00 9.00
N SER A 179 12.55 -29.15 8.76
CA SER A 179 12.75 -30.34 9.58
C SER A 179 14.10 -31.00 9.30
N LEU A 180 14.66 -31.68 10.30
CA LEU A 180 15.87 -32.49 10.14
C LEU A 180 15.71 -33.60 9.08
N SER A 181 14.47 -34.05 8.84
CA SER A 181 14.14 -35.00 7.78
C SER A 181 14.51 -34.45 6.40
N HIS A 182 14.30 -33.16 6.14
CA HIS A 182 14.67 -32.55 4.87
C HIS A 182 16.20 -32.57 4.66
N PHE A 183 16.98 -32.39 5.74
CA PHE A 183 18.43 -32.53 5.69
C PHE A 183 18.86 -33.98 5.45
N ALA A 184 18.27 -34.94 6.14
CA ALA A 184 18.59 -36.36 5.99
C ALA A 184 18.33 -36.86 4.56
N VAL A 185 17.20 -36.45 3.96
CA VAL A 185 16.88 -36.75 2.57
C VAL A 185 17.95 -36.16 1.64
N GLN A 186 18.33 -34.90 1.85
CA GLN A 186 19.36 -34.24 1.03
C GLN A 186 20.74 -34.90 1.17
N LEU A 187 21.11 -35.34 2.38
CA LEU A 187 22.34 -36.08 2.63
C LEU A 187 22.34 -37.45 1.95
N SER A 188 21.23 -38.19 2.05
CA SER A 188 21.09 -39.49 1.39
C SER A 188 21.20 -39.38 -0.13
N ALA A 189 20.65 -38.31 -0.73
CA ALA A 189 20.75 -38.05 -2.16
C ALA A 189 22.20 -37.82 -2.61
N ILE A 190 22.99 -37.09 -1.81
CA ILE A 190 24.41 -36.87 -2.08
C ILE A 190 25.21 -38.18 -1.98
N VAL A 191 25.02 -38.96 -0.91
CA VAL A 191 25.76 -40.21 -0.70
C VAL A 191 25.37 -41.28 -1.74
N GLY A 192 24.08 -41.42 -2.05
CA GLY A 192 23.61 -42.33 -3.09
C GLY A 192 24.11 -41.93 -4.47
N GLY A 193 24.07 -40.63 -4.79
CA GLY A 193 24.57 -40.10 -6.06
C GLY A 193 26.07 -40.32 -6.25
N THR A 194 26.90 -40.07 -5.23
CA THR A 194 28.35 -40.31 -5.33
C THR A 194 28.66 -41.78 -5.54
N PHE A 195 28.00 -42.70 -4.84
CA PHE A 195 28.22 -44.13 -5.00
C PHE A 195 27.92 -44.61 -6.44
N VAL A 196 26.81 -44.15 -7.03
CA VAL A 196 26.46 -44.46 -8.42
C VAL A 196 27.49 -43.90 -9.41
N VAL A 197 27.92 -42.66 -9.23
CA VAL A 197 28.93 -42.01 -10.09
C VAL A 197 30.26 -42.74 -10.01
N PHE A 198 30.73 -43.10 -8.81
CA PHE A 198 31.94 -43.90 -8.64
C PHE A 198 31.84 -45.27 -9.31
N GLY A 199 30.70 -45.96 -9.19
CA GLY A 199 30.46 -47.24 -9.85
C GLY A 199 30.52 -47.16 -11.38
N LEU A 200 29.93 -46.11 -11.96
CA LEU A 200 30.00 -45.85 -13.40
C LEU A 200 31.43 -45.51 -13.85
N LEU A 201 32.12 -44.62 -13.14
CA LEU A 201 33.51 -44.25 -13.44
C LEU A 201 34.43 -45.46 -13.40
N HIS A 202 34.31 -46.29 -12.37
CA HIS A 202 35.12 -47.49 -12.24
C HIS A 202 34.84 -48.48 -13.38
N SER A 203 33.58 -48.66 -13.75
CA SER A 203 33.19 -49.52 -14.88
C SER A 203 33.77 -49.03 -16.21
N ILE A 204 33.73 -47.72 -16.46
CA ILE A 204 34.32 -47.10 -17.66
C ILE A 204 35.84 -47.30 -17.69
N LEU A 205 36.51 -47.05 -16.56
CA LEU A 205 37.97 -47.17 -16.46
C LEU A 205 38.44 -48.60 -16.75
N LEU A 206 37.77 -49.60 -16.19
CA LEU A 206 38.07 -51.02 -16.48
C LEU A 206 37.85 -51.41 -17.94
N VAL A 207 36.83 -50.84 -18.60
CA VAL A 207 36.58 -51.08 -20.03
C VAL A 207 37.69 -50.45 -20.88
N ILE A 208 38.15 -49.25 -20.53
CA ILE A 208 39.27 -48.58 -21.19
C ILE A 208 40.54 -49.41 -21.04
N ASP A 209 40.88 -49.84 -19.81
CA ASP A 209 42.07 -50.66 -19.55
C ASP A 209 42.03 -51.97 -20.35
N LYS A 210 40.89 -52.69 -20.34
CA LYS A 210 40.73 -53.93 -21.10
C LYS A 210 40.85 -53.71 -22.60
N LYS A 211 40.29 -52.62 -23.13
CA LYS A 211 40.38 -52.29 -24.56
C LYS A 211 41.81 -51.93 -24.95
N PHE A 212 42.49 -51.12 -24.15
CA PHE A 212 43.87 -50.72 -24.35
C PHE A 212 44.83 -51.93 -24.37
N PHE A 213 44.71 -52.85 -23.40
CA PHE A 213 45.51 -54.08 -23.38
C PHE A 213 45.20 -55.00 -24.57
N LYS A 214 43.94 -55.08 -25.00
CA LYS A 214 43.55 -55.87 -26.18
C LYS A 214 44.12 -55.29 -27.46
N ASP A 215 44.15 -53.97 -27.61
CA ASP A 215 44.71 -53.30 -28.79
C ASP A 215 46.24 -53.44 -28.84
N ILE A 216 46.93 -53.41 -27.69
CA ILE A 216 48.38 -53.70 -27.61
C ILE A 216 48.69 -55.15 -28.00
N ASN A 217 47.95 -56.14 -27.48
CA ASN A 217 48.15 -57.56 -27.81
C ASN A 217 47.84 -57.91 -29.27
N LYS A 218 47.24 -56.99 -30.04
CA LYS A 218 46.95 -57.18 -31.47
C LYS A 218 48.05 -56.61 -32.37
N LEU A 219 48.99 -55.84 -31.80
CA LEU A 219 50.12 -55.21 -32.48
C LEU A 219 51.43 -56.01 -32.34
N TYR A 220 51.43 -57.11 -31.59
CA TYR A 220 52.53 -58.08 -31.45
C TYR A 220 52.03 -59.46 -31.89
#